data_AF-A0A1X9NFP8-F1
#
_entry.id   AF-A0A1X9NFP8-F1
#
_cell.length_a   1.000
_cell.length_b   1.000
_cell.length_c   1.000
_cell.angle_alpha   90.00
_cell.angle_beta   90.00
_cell.angle_gamma   90.00
#
_symmetry.space_group_name_H-M   'P 1'
#
loop_
_entity.id
_entity.type
_entity.pdbx_description
1 polymer ?
#
loop_
_entity_poly.entity_id
_entity_poly.type
_entity_poly.pdbx_seq_one_letter_code
_entity_poly.pdbx_strand_id
1 'polypeptide(L)' 'MIEYKNKSIGSELITNITKQCKEAGVISVHLFAAGGTEPFYNKASFKARPPNMPGMRYEPNA' A
#
# COMPACT_ATOMS: atom_id res chain seq x y z
N MET A 1 -19.04 -12.24 4.38
CA MET A 1 -17.96 -11.28 4.00
C MET A 1 -18.31 -9.80 4.20
N ILE A 2 -19.48 -9.28 3.77
CA ILE A 2 -19.86 -7.86 4.05
C ILE A 2 -19.90 -7.57 5.55
N GLU A 3 -20.25 -8.56 6.36
CA GLU A 3 -20.32 -8.50 7.83
C GLU A 3 -19.00 -8.05 8.52
N TYR A 4 -17.87 -8.10 7.82
CA TYR A 4 -16.55 -7.71 8.32
C TYR A 4 -16.10 -6.34 7.79
N LYS A 5 -16.85 -5.71 6.88
CA LYS A 5 -16.55 -4.36 6.39
C LYS A 5 -16.78 -3.33 7.50
N ASN A 6 -16.07 -2.20 7.41
CA ASN A 6 -16.15 -1.07 8.35
C ASN A 6 -15.79 -1.39 9.81
N LYS A 7 -15.19 -2.55 10.08
CA LYS A 7 -14.66 -2.95 11.40
C LYS A 7 -13.16 -2.70 11.55
N SER A 8 -12.59 -1.81 10.76
CA SER A 8 -11.15 -1.50 10.71
C SER A 8 -10.19 -2.66 10.38
N ILE A 9 -10.69 -3.88 10.16
CA ILE A 9 -9.90 -5.08 9.84
C ILE A 9 -8.95 -4.84 8.66
N GLY A 10 -9.42 -4.20 7.59
CA GLY A 10 -8.56 -3.90 6.44
C GLY A 10 -7.42 -2.94 6.78
N SER A 11 -7.69 -1.92 7.61
CA SER A 11 -6.68 -0.95 8.04
C SER A 11 -5.63 -1.61 8.94
N GLU A 12 -6.07 -2.48 9.85
CA GLU A 12 -5.18 -3.25 10.72
C GLU A 12 -4.30 -4.20 9.92
N LEU A 13 -4.87 -4.89 8.93
CA LEU A 13 -4.13 -5.79 8.04
C LEU A 13 -3.03 -5.05 7.29
N ILE A 14 -3.34 -3.92 6.64
CA ILE A 14 -2.33 -3.14 5.91
C ILE A 14 -1.25 -2.57 6.83
N THR A 15 -1.63 -2.12 8.02
CA THR A 15 -0.67 -1.61 9.02
C THR A 15 0.29 -2.72 9.46
N ASN A 16 -0.24 -3.91 9.74
CA ASN A 16 0.57 -5.05 10.19
C ASN A 16 1.48 -5.57 9.08
N ILE A 17 1.00 -5.68 7.84
CA ILE A 17 1.80 -6.10 6.68
C ILE A 17 2.95 -5.11 6.44
N THR A 18 2.66 -3.81 6.38
CA THR A 18 3.69 -2.79 6.11
C THR A 18 4.72 -2.69 7.24
N LYS A 19 4.28 -2.87 8.50
CA LYS A 19 5.18 -2.99 9.66
C LYS A 19 6.12 -4.18 9.52
N GLN A 20 5.61 -5.38 9.22
CA GLN A 20 6.42 -6.58 9.06
C GLN A 20 7.40 -6.46 7.88
N CYS A 21 6.98 -5.86 6.76
CA CYS A 21 7.87 -5.56 5.64
C CYS A 21 9.04 -4.67 6.09
N LYS A 22 8.75 -3.59 6.85
CA LYS A 22 9.79 -2.70 7.37
C LYS A 22 10.75 -3.42 8.32
N GLU A 23 10.23 -4.23 9.24
CA GLU A 23 11.03 -5.02 10.19
C GLU A 23 11.93 -6.05 9.49
N ALA A 24 11.49 -6.59 8.35
CA ALA A 24 12.26 -7.50 7.51
C ALA A 24 13.25 -6.79 6.56
N GLY A 25 13.38 -5.47 6.62
CA GLY A 25 14.28 -4.70 5.74
C GLY A 25 13.74 -4.52 4.31
N VAL A 26 12.44 -4.73 4.07
CA VAL A 26 11.82 -4.46 2.77
C VAL A 26 11.72 -2.96 2.55
N ILE A 27 12.47 -2.46 1.56
CA ILE A 27 12.60 -1.02 1.27
C ILE A 27 11.40 -0.42 0.53
N SER A 28 10.47 -1.24 0.03
CA SER A 28 9.36 -0.75 -0.77
C SER A 28 8.23 -1.76 -0.88
N VAL A 29 7.00 -1.28 -0.70
CA VAL A 29 5.75 -2.04 -0.90
C VAL A 29 4.93 -1.32 -1.97
N HIS A 30 4.52 -2.06 -2.99
CA HIS A 30 3.65 -1.56 -4.06
C HIS A 30 2.36 -2.38 -4.10
N LEU A 31 1.25 -1.73 -4.46
CA LEU A 31 -0.04 -2.37 -4.67
C LEU A 31 -0.74 -1.76 -5.88
N PHE A 32 -1.73 -2.49 -6.41
CA PHE A 32 -2.67 -1.99 -7.40
C PHE A 32 -4.02 -1.80 -6.72
N ALA A 33 -4.44 -0.54 -6.58
CA ALA A 33 -5.74 -0.21 -6.01
C ALA A 33 -6.83 -0.36 -7.07
N ALA A 34 -7.96 -0.97 -6.72
CA ALA A 34 -9.16 -0.93 -7.56
C ALA A 34 -9.73 0.50 -7.59
N GLY A 35 -10.48 0.82 -8.66
CA GLY A 35 -11.13 2.12 -8.80
C GLY A 35 -11.93 2.53 -7.55
N GLY A 36 -11.72 3.77 -7.08
CA GLY A 36 -12.39 4.31 -5.90
C GLY A 36 -11.84 3.85 -4.54
N THR A 37 -10.86 2.94 -4.50
CA THR A 37 -10.25 2.48 -3.23
C THR A 37 -9.01 3.27 -2.82
N GLU A 38 -8.54 4.19 -3.66
CA GLU A 38 -7.39 5.05 -3.36
C GLU A 38 -7.49 5.79 -2.01
N PRO A 39 -8.64 6.40 -1.62
CA PRO A 39 -8.76 7.08 -0.34
C PRO A 39 -8.53 6.17 0.87
N PHE A 40 -8.76 4.87 0.75
CA PHE A 40 -8.46 3.90 1.81
C PHE A 40 -6.94 3.74 1.98
N TYR A 41 -6.21 3.51 0.90
CA TYR A 41 -4.75 3.30 0.96
C TYR A 41 -3.97 4.59 1.26
N ASN A 42 -4.49 5.75 0.84
CA ASN A 42 -3.89 7.05 1.18
C ASN A 42 -3.80 7.28 2.70
N LYS A 43 -4.74 6.74 3.49
CA LYS A 43 -4.70 6.79 4.97
C LYS A 43 -3.55 5.96 5.56
N ALA A 44 -3.11 4.92 4.85
CA ALA A 44 -1.98 4.07 5.23
C ALA A 44 -0.67 4.53 4.55
N SER A 45 -0.59 5.80 4.15
CA SER A 45 0.59 6.43 3.53
C SER A 45 1.02 5.87 2.17
N PHE A 46 0.20 5.03 1.52
CA PHE A 46 0.40 4.76 0.10
C PHE A 46 0.15 6.04 -0.72
N LYS A 47 0.84 6.14 -1.85
CA LYS A 47 0.67 7.23 -2.81
C LYS A 47 0.31 6.64 -4.16
N ALA A 48 -0.75 7.18 -4.77
CA ALA A 48 -1.09 6.85 -6.15
C ALA A 48 0.10 7.20 -7.05
N ARG A 49 0.44 6.30 -7.97
CA ARG A 49 1.41 6.62 -9.02
C ARG A 49 0.75 7.57 -10.02
N PRO A 50 1.46 8.61 -10.49
CA PRO A 50 0.97 9.44 -11.57
C PRO A 50 0.57 8.57 -12.78
N PRO A 51 -0.56 8.85 -13.46
CA PRO A 51 -1.02 8.06 -14.62
C PRO A 51 0.00 7.99 -15.75
N ASN A 52 0.86 9.01 -15.84
CA ASN A 52 1.82 9.23 -16.91
C ASN A 52 3.20 8.61 -16.60
N MET A 53 3.30 7.73 -15.61
CA MET A 53 4.57 7.15 -15.16
C MET A 53 4.69 5.69 -15.66
N PRO A 54 5.14 5.45 -16.92
CA PRO A 54 5.53 4.12 -17.35
C PRO A 54 6.74 3.66 -16.52
N GLY A 55 6.66 2.47 -15.93
CA GLY A 55 7.61 2.06 -14.89
C GLY A 55 8.89 1.43 -15.44
N MET A 56 10.04 1.80 -14.87
CA MET A 56 11.18 0.90 -14.59
C MET A 56 11.89 1.36 -13.30
N ARG A 57 12.51 0.44 -12.55
CA ARG A 57 13.24 0.73 -11.29
C ARG A 57 14.49 -0.14 -11.17
N TYR A 58 15.63 0.47 -10.83
CA TYR A 58 16.78 -0.16 -10.16
C TYR A 58 17.73 0.93 -9.64
N GLU A 59 17.90 1.09 -8.32
CA GLU A 59 18.91 2.02 -7.78
C GLU A 59 19.52 1.47 -6.48
N PRO A 60 20.81 1.13 -6.49
CA PRO A 60 21.49 0.53 -5.34
C PRO A 60 22.07 1.54 -4.34
N ASN A 61 22.01 2.87 -4.56
CA ASN A 61 22.38 3.97 -3.62
C ASN A 61 22.07 5.40 -4.19
N ALA A 62 20.81 5.79 -4.38
CA ALA A 62 20.45 7.18 -4.77
C ALA A 62 19.85 7.97 -3.60
#